data_AF-A0A3D1J1H5-F1
#
_entry.id   AF-A0A3D1J1H5-F1
#
_cell.length_a   1.000
_cell.length_b   1.000
_cell.length_c   1.000
_cell.angle_alpha   90.00
_cell.angle_beta   90.00
_cell.angle_gamma   90.00
#
_symmetry.space_group_name_H-M   'P 1'
#
loop_
_entity.id
_entity.type
_entity.pdbx_description
1 polymer ?
#
loop_
_entity_poly.entity_id
_entity_poly.type
_entity_poly.pdbx_seq_one_letter_code
_entity_poly.pdbx_strand_id
1 'polypeptide(L)' 'LNFTGDKEPSYWRDGNVTTSKGFKQAFKAFGEAGWQGVQHPVEFGGQGLPKLVATPCIEML' A
#
# COMPACT_ATOMS: atom_id res chain seq x y z
N LEU A 1 -8.11 0.52 -9.02
CA LEU A 1 -7.16 1.64 -9.22
C LEU A 1 -6.17 1.39 -10.36
N ASN A 2 -6.01 0.15 -10.82
CA ASN A 2 -5.06 -0.24 -11.88
C ASN A 2 -5.28 0.55 -13.19
N PHE A 3 -6.27 0.16 -14.01
CA PHE A 3 -6.54 0.81 -15.30
C PHE A 3 -6.89 2.30 -15.23
N THR A 4 -7.62 2.73 -14.20
CA THR A 4 -7.96 4.16 -14.04
C THR A 4 -6.75 4.99 -13.66
N GLY A 5 -5.81 4.44 -12.88
CA GLY A 5 -4.55 5.09 -12.54
C GLY A 5 -3.66 5.29 -13.77
N ASP A 6 -3.67 4.33 -14.71
CA ASP A 6 -2.94 4.47 -15.97
C ASP A 6 -3.51 5.59 -16.86
N LYS A 7 -4.84 5.76 -16.89
CA LYS A 7 -5.48 6.82 -17.67
C LYS A 7 -5.33 8.20 -17.04
N GLU A 8 -5.32 8.27 -15.72
CA GLU A 8 -5.23 9.49 -14.92
C GLU A 8 -4.01 9.39 -13.98
N PRO A 9 -2.78 9.55 -14.51
CA PRO A 9 -1.56 9.26 -13.78
C PRO A 9 -1.25 10.30 -12.70
N SER A 10 -0.37 9.93 -11.77
CA SER A 10 0.24 10.88 -10.85
C SER A 10 1.01 11.97 -11.61
N TYR A 11 1.11 13.15 -11.02
CA TYR A 11 1.84 14.26 -11.62
C TYR A 11 2.67 15.00 -10.57
N TRP A 12 3.68 15.70 -11.04
CA TRP A 12 4.49 16.61 -10.24
C TRP A 12 4.18 18.06 -10.61
N ARG A 13 4.13 18.94 -9.61
CA ARG A 13 4.02 20.39 -9.79
C ARG A 13 4.65 21.09 -8.57
N ASP A 14 5.54 22.05 -8.84
CA ASP A 14 6.09 22.96 -7.82
C ASP A 14 6.62 22.25 -6.57
N GLY A 15 7.45 21.22 -6.79
CA GLY A 15 8.05 20.44 -5.70
C GLY A 15 7.12 19.39 -5.06
N ASN A 16 5.87 19.29 -5.50
CA ASN A 16 4.88 18.37 -4.93
C ASN A 16 4.48 17.29 -5.94
N VAL A 17 4.44 16.03 -5.49
CA VAL A 17 3.87 14.91 -6.25
C VAL A 17 2.43 14.69 -5.79
N THR A 18 1.50 14.64 -6.73
CA THR A 18 0.09 14.28 -6.50
C THR A 18 -0.16 12.89 -7.05
N THR A 19 -0.65 11.99 -6.20
CA THR A 19 -1.02 10.62 -6.58
C THR A 19 -2.29 10.57 -7.42
N SER A 20 -2.43 9.56 -8.29
CA SER A 20 -3.67 9.28 -9.01
C SER A 20 -4.89 9.20 -8.08
N LYS A 21 -6.05 9.59 -8.61
CA LYS A 21 -7.31 9.63 -7.85
C LYS A 21 -7.60 8.27 -7.21
N GLY A 22 -7.94 8.28 -5.92
CA GLY A 22 -8.30 7.09 -5.16
C GLY A 22 -7.14 6.38 -4.46
N PHE A 23 -5.88 6.57 -4.89
CA PHE A 23 -4.73 5.92 -4.26
C PHE A 23 -4.53 6.33 -2.80
N LYS A 24 -4.75 7.61 -2.46
CA LYS A 24 -4.65 8.08 -1.06
C LYS A 24 -5.63 7.35 -0.14
N GLN A 25 -6.87 7.14 -0.59
CA GLN A 25 -7.90 6.44 0.17
C GLN A 25 -7.60 4.94 0.28
N ALA A 26 -7.19 4.31 -0.83
CA ALA A 26 -6.85 2.89 -0.83
C ALA A 26 -5.61 2.59 0.04
N PHE A 27 -4.57 3.43 -0.03
CA PHE A 27 -3.38 3.26 0.79
C PHE A 27 -3.69 3.46 2.28
N LYS A 28 -4.57 4.41 2.62
CA LYS A 28 -5.08 4.57 3.98
C LYS A 28 -5.79 3.30 4.47
N ALA A 29 -6.73 2.78 3.70
CA ALA A 29 -7.45 1.55 4.06
C ALA A 29 -6.52 0.33 4.18
N PHE A 30 -5.53 0.23 3.29
CA PHE A 30 -4.50 -0.81 3.34
C PHE A 30 -3.68 -0.78 4.64
N GLY A 31 -3.26 0.42 5.06
CA GLY A 31 -2.57 0.62 6.34
C GLY A 31 -3.45 0.34 7.55
N GLU A 32 -4.69 0.86 7.57
CA GLU A 32 -5.65 0.66 8.67
C GLU A 32 -6.05 -0.80 8.84
N ALA A 33 -6.11 -1.57 7.76
CA ALA A 33 -6.34 -3.02 7.80
C ALA A 33 -5.10 -3.84 8.18
N GLY A 34 -3.95 -3.20 8.41
CA GLY A 34 -2.72 -3.86 8.88
C GLY A 34 -1.92 -4.59 7.80
N TRP A 35 -2.30 -4.48 6.53
CA TRP A 35 -1.64 -5.21 5.43
C TRP A 35 -0.19 -4.78 5.20
N GLN A 36 0.14 -3.50 5.47
CA GLN A 36 1.52 -3.03 5.44
C GLN A 36 2.39 -3.73 6.48
N GLY A 37 1.81 -4.24 7.58
CA GLY A 37 2.51 -4.78 8.75
C GLY A 37 2.67 -6.30 8.78
N VAL A 38 2.17 -7.04 7.78
CA VAL A 38 2.00 -8.51 7.84
C VAL A 38 3.24 -9.28 8.31
N GLN A 39 4.43 -8.94 7.78
CA GLN A 39 5.69 -9.59 8.14
C GLN A 39 6.59 -8.77 9.09
N HIS A 40 6.20 -7.53 9.39
CA HIS A 40 7.05 -6.62 10.16
C HIS A 40 7.12 -7.03 11.65
N PRO A 41 8.21 -6.69 12.37
CA PRO A 41 8.34 -7.01 13.78
C PRO A 41 7.24 -6.40 14.64
N VAL A 42 6.76 -7.17 15.61
CA VAL A 42 5.69 -6.74 16.54
C VAL A 42 6.12 -5.55 17.38
N GLU A 43 7.41 -5.44 17.73
CA GLU A 43 7.98 -4.31 18.49
C GLU A 43 7.81 -2.95 17.78
N PHE A 44 7.57 -2.93 16.47
CA PHE A 44 7.28 -1.74 15.69
C PHE A 44 5.83 -1.69 15.17
N GLY A 45 4.93 -2.51 15.72
CA GLY A 45 3.52 -2.55 15.35
C GLY A 45 3.18 -3.46 14.16
N GLY A 46 4.09 -4.33 13.75
CA GLY A 46 3.82 -5.37 12.74
C GLY A 46 3.13 -6.61 13.32
N GLN A 47 2.80 -7.57 12.46
CA GLN A 47 2.12 -8.81 12.84
C GLN A 47 3.06 -10.00 13.04
N GLY A 48 4.34 -9.90 12.63
CA GLY A 48 5.35 -10.93 12.85
C GLY A 48 5.11 -12.24 12.12
N LEU A 49 4.29 -12.27 11.06
CA LEU A 49 3.99 -13.52 10.36
C LEU A 49 5.19 -14.02 9.56
N PRO A 50 5.41 -15.35 9.51
CA PRO A 50 6.52 -15.93 8.76
C PRO A 50 6.34 -15.69 7.26
N LYS A 51 7.46 -15.61 6.52
CA LYS A 51 7.46 -15.40 5.07
C LYS A 51 6.56 -16.37 4.30
N LEU A 52 6.43 -17.61 4.76
CA LEU A 52 5.56 -18.61 4.13
C LEU A 52 4.09 -18.15 4.08
N VAL A 53 3.63 -17.46 5.12
CA VAL A 53 2.26 -16.91 5.20
C VAL A 53 2.21 -15.51 4.60
N ALA A 54 3.22 -14.68 4.84
CA ALA A 54 3.21 -13.29 4.37
C ALA A 54 3.34 -13.16 2.84
N THR A 55 4.12 -14.03 2.18
CA THR A 55 4.36 -13.99 0.74
C THR A 55 3.07 -14.03 -0.09
N PRO A 56 2.15 -15.00 0.10
CA PRO A 56 0.92 -15.02 -0.69
C PRO A 56 0.01 -13.82 -0.40
N CYS A 57 0.04 -13.24 0.81
CA CYS A 57 -0.70 -12.00 1.09
C CYS A 57 -0.17 -10.81 0.27
N ILE A 58 1.15 -10.72 0.10
CA ILE A 58 1.82 -9.61 -0.60
C ILE A 58 1.77 -9.79 -2.12
N GLU A 59 1.75 -11.02 -2.62
CA GLU A 59 1.65 -11.33 -4.04
C GLU A 59 0.39 -10.77 -4.70
N MET A 60 -0.72 -10.67 -3.95
CA MET A 60 -2.03 -10.24 -4.46
C MET A 60 -2.16 -8.72 -4.68
N LEU A 61 -1.16 -7.93 -4.28
CA LEU A 61 -1.24 -6.46 -4.22
C LEU A 61 -0.91 -5.78 -5.56
#